data_AF-F5YI14-F1
#
_entry.id   AF-F5YI14-F1
#
_cell.length_a   1.000
_cell.length_b   1.000
_cell.length_c   1.000
_cell.angle_alpha   90.00
_cell.angle_beta   90.00
_cell.angle_gamma   90.00
#
_symmetry.space_group_name_H-M   'P 1'
#
loop_
_entity.id
_entity.type
_entity.pdbx_description
1 polymer ?
#
loop_
_entity_poly.entity_id
_entity_poly.type
_entity_poly.pdbx_seq_one_letter_code
_entity_poly.pdbx_strand_id
1 'polypeptide(L)'
;MADYPKNPILARFFVNIGLADQLGSGVRNLYKYTKIYSGSEPELLEGDIFKTTVLLTVADIKTGDKLSPAEENFLELILPYLKENGKIDAKTASSLTGKALS
;
A
#
# COMPACT_ATOMS: atom_id res chain seq x y z
N MET A 1 -8.06 28.56 -24.73
CA MET A 1 -6.76 28.69 -25.43
C MET A 1 -6.08 27.35 -25.25
N ALA A 2 -5.88 26.57 -26.32
CA ALA A 2 -5.29 25.24 -26.20
C ALA A 2 -3.78 25.37 -25.98
N ASP A 3 -3.29 24.81 -24.87
CA ASP A 3 -1.88 24.79 -24.51
C ASP A 3 -1.09 24.01 -25.57
N TYR A 4 -0.17 24.70 -26.23
CA TYR A 4 0.81 24.04 -27.08
C TYR A 4 1.81 23.28 -26.17
N PRO A 5 2.09 22.00 -26.44
CA PRO A 5 3.08 21.26 -25.65
C PRO A 5 4.45 21.93 -25.80
N LYS A 6 5.14 22.18 -24.67
CA LYS A 6 6.48 22.82 -24.63
C LYS A 6 7.50 22.16 -25.56
N ASN A 7 7.32 20.86 -25.87
CA ASN A 7 8.13 20.10 -26.82
C ASN A 7 7.24 19.24 -27.74
N PRO A 8 6.73 19.79 -28.85
CA PRO A 8 5.78 19.10 -29.72
C PRO A 8 6.37 17.86 -30.42
N ILE A 9 7.68 17.85 -30.69
CA ILE A 9 8.39 16.71 -31.28
C ILE A 9 8.38 15.52 -30.32
N LEU A 10 8.75 15.73 -29.06
CA LEU A 10 8.75 14.66 -28.04
C LEU A 10 7.34 14.18 -27.76
N ALA A 11 6.36 15.08 -27.64
CA ALA A 11 4.97 14.71 -27.45
C ALA A 11 4.46 13.78 -28.57
N ARG A 12 4.75 14.13 -29.83
CA ARG A 12 4.35 13.33 -31.00
C ARG A 12 5.08 11.99 -31.08
N PHE A 13 6.35 11.94 -30.68
CA PHE A 13 7.10 10.69 -30.59
C PHE A 13 6.44 9.70 -29.61
N PHE A 14 6.18 10.12 -28.36
CA PHE A 14 5.59 9.24 -27.34
C PHE A 14 4.16 8.81 -27.67
N VAL A 15 3.38 9.67 -28.33
CA VAL A 15 2.05 9.29 -28.85
C VAL A 15 2.15 8.24 -29.94
N ASN A 16 3.07 8.40 -30.92
CA ASN A 16 3.21 7.46 -32.03
C ASN A 16 3.63 6.05 -31.59
N ILE A 17 4.44 5.94 -30.53
CA ILE A 17 4.88 4.65 -29.98
C ILE A 17 3.93 4.09 -28.90
N GLY A 18 2.83 4.79 -28.61
CA GLY A 18 1.82 4.35 -27.63
C GLY A 18 2.23 4.46 -26.16
N LEU A 19 3.28 5.22 -25.84
CA LEU A 19 3.72 5.44 -24.46
C LEU A 19 3.05 6.64 -23.78
N ALA A 20 2.39 7.51 -24.55
CA ALA A 20 1.62 8.62 -24.01
C ALA A 20 0.33 8.81 -24.81
N ASP A 21 -0.73 9.17 -24.11
CA ASP A 21 -1.98 9.62 -24.71
C ASP A 21 -1.88 11.12 -25.10
N GLN A 22 -2.87 11.62 -25.84
CA GLN A 22 -2.93 13.05 -26.21
C GLN A 22 -2.81 13.97 -24.99
N LEU A 23 -2.22 15.16 -25.18
CA LEU A 23 -1.87 16.10 -24.11
C LEU A 23 -3.02 16.28 -23.09
N GLY A 24 -2.70 16.17 -21.79
CA GLY A 24 -3.67 16.32 -20.69
C GLY A 24 -4.27 15.02 -20.14
N SER A 25 -4.23 13.94 -20.92
CA SER A 25 -4.64 12.60 -20.48
C SER A 25 -3.80 12.05 -19.32
N GLY A 26 -2.48 12.30 -19.31
CA GLY A 26 -1.56 11.78 -18.31
C GLY A 26 -1.89 12.23 -16.88
N VAL A 27 -2.19 13.51 -16.70
CA VAL A 27 -2.61 14.07 -15.39
C VAL A 27 -3.97 13.50 -14.99
N ARG A 28 -4.93 13.46 -15.91
CA ARG A 28 -6.26 12.90 -15.65
C ARG A 28 -6.19 11.42 -15.23
N ASN A 29 -5.38 10.63 -15.93
CA ASN A 29 -5.17 9.21 -15.63
C ASN A 29 -4.45 9.05 -14.29
N LEU A 30 -3.44 9.86 -13.99
CA LEU A 30 -2.76 9.84 -12.70
C LEU A 30 -3.75 10.03 -11.54
N TYR A 31 -4.56 11.09 -11.56
CA TYR A 31 -5.58 11.31 -10.52
C TYR A 31 -6.61 10.18 -10.44
N LYS A 32 -7.10 9.70 -11.59
CA LYS A 32 -8.08 8.61 -11.66
C LYS A 32 -7.53 7.33 -11.03
N TYR A 33 -6.35 6.90 -11.43
CA TYR A 33 -5.79 5.62 -11.02
C TYR A 33 -5.19 5.67 -9.61
N THR A 34 -4.56 6.77 -9.20
CA THR A 34 -4.11 6.92 -7.80
C THR A 34 -5.30 6.80 -6.84
N LYS A 35 -6.45 7.40 -7.14
CA LYS A 35 -7.65 7.24 -6.30
C LYS A 35 -8.16 5.79 -6.25
N ILE A 36 -8.15 5.09 -7.40
CA ILE A 36 -8.61 3.69 -7.49
C ILE A 36 -7.71 2.74 -6.71
N TYR A 37 -6.39 2.90 -6.83
CA TYR A 37 -5.43 1.93 -6.29
C TYR A 37 -4.91 2.27 -4.90
N SER A 38 -4.92 3.55 -4.53
CA SER A 38 -4.34 4.04 -3.28
C SER A 38 -5.33 4.67 -2.33
N GLY A 39 -6.60 4.85 -2.73
CA GLY A 39 -7.61 5.52 -1.91
C GLY A 39 -7.34 7.01 -1.60
N SER A 40 -6.23 7.57 -2.10
CA SER A 40 -5.81 8.96 -1.92
C SER A 40 -5.67 9.67 -3.27
N GLU A 41 -5.38 10.97 -3.22
CA GLU A 41 -4.97 11.72 -4.41
C GLU A 41 -3.44 11.77 -4.52
N PRO A 42 -2.89 11.93 -5.74
CA PRO A 42 -1.46 12.14 -5.94
C PRO A 42 -1.09 13.58 -5.55
N GLU A 43 0.11 13.78 -5.02
CA GLU A 43 0.65 15.13 -4.78
C GLU A 43 1.59 15.53 -5.91
N LEU A 44 1.31 16.69 -6.50
CA LEU A 44 2.14 17.31 -7.54
C LEU A 44 2.76 18.59 -6.97
N LEU A 45 4.08 18.59 -6.81
CA LEU A 45 4.83 19.72 -6.29
C LEU A 45 5.70 20.29 -7.41
N GLU A 46 5.44 21.55 -7.77
CA GLU A 46 6.20 22.30 -8.75
C GLU A 46 7.23 23.17 -8.01
N GLY A 47 8.49 22.73 -8.04
CA GLY A 47 9.67 23.48 -7.59
C GLY A 47 10.77 23.42 -8.65
N ASP A 48 12.04 23.62 -8.27
CA ASP A 48 13.18 23.46 -9.19
C ASP A 48 13.20 22.11 -9.90
N ILE A 49 12.72 21.07 -9.20
CA ILE A 49 12.46 19.75 -9.76
C ILE A 49 10.97 19.45 -9.55
N PHE A 50 10.30 19.09 -10.63
CA PHE A 50 8.93 18.60 -10.57
C PHE A 50 8.88 17.26 -9.83
N LYS A 51 8.08 17.17 -8.76
CA LYS A 51 7.95 15.96 -7.94
C LYS A 51 6.51 15.48 -7.92
N THR A 52 6.33 14.18 -8.17
CA THR A 52 5.06 13.47 -8.04
C THR A 52 5.16 12.44 -6.91
N THR A 53 4.25 12.51 -5.95
CA THR A 53 4.13 11.52 -4.87
C THR A 53 2.82 10.76 -5.01
N VAL A 54 2.89 9.43 -5.07
CA VAL A 54 1.73 8.54 -5.02
C VAL A 54 1.79 7.78 -3.69
N LEU A 55 0.89 8.11 -2.76
CA LEU A 55 0.75 7.35 -1.53
C LEU A 55 0.21 5.96 -1.87
N LEU A 56 0.64 4.93 -1.15
CA LEU A 56 0.11 3.58 -1.28
C LEU A 56 -0.59 3.25 0.04
N THR A 57 -1.90 3.04 0.01
CA THR A 57 -2.57 2.36 1.12
C THR A 57 -2.21 0.90 1.01
N VAL A 58 -1.37 0.40 1.94
CA VAL A 58 -1.41 -1.02 2.26
C VAL A 58 -2.83 -1.24 2.76
N ALA A 59 -3.64 -2.04 2.07
CA ALA A 59 -4.97 -2.36 2.57
C ALA A 59 -4.79 -2.80 4.02
N ASP A 60 -5.33 -2.02 4.96
CA ASP A 60 -5.30 -2.38 6.36
C ASP A 60 -5.80 -3.82 6.41
N ILE A 61 -4.95 -4.75 6.88
CA ILE A 61 -5.45 -6.04 7.33
C ILE A 61 -6.50 -5.64 8.34
N LYS A 62 -7.78 -5.80 7.97
CA LYS A 62 -8.91 -5.41 8.82
C LYS A 62 -8.70 -6.13 10.14
N THR A 63 -8.13 -5.43 11.12
CA THR A 63 -8.05 -5.86 12.52
C THR A 63 -9.42 -5.57 13.13
N GLY A 64 -10.46 -6.05 12.44
CA GLY A 64 -11.86 -5.70 12.68
C GLY A 64 -12.60 -6.76 13.48
N ASP A 65 -12.04 -7.97 13.56
CA ASP A 65 -12.51 -8.97 14.49
C ASP A 65 -11.83 -8.70 15.83
N LYS A 66 -12.62 -8.26 16.82
CA LYS A 66 -12.18 -8.34 18.21
C LYS A 66 -11.80 -9.79 18.47
N LEU A 67 -10.53 -10.00 18.82
CA LEU A 67 -10.06 -11.30 19.27
C LEU A 67 -10.95 -11.75 20.41
N SER A 68 -11.33 -13.02 20.39
CA SER A 68 -11.97 -13.63 21.55
C SER A 68 -11.00 -13.54 22.74
N PRO A 69 -11.51 -13.49 23.99
CA PRO A 69 -10.64 -13.51 25.17
C PRO A 69 -9.65 -14.69 25.17
N ALA A 70 -10.00 -15.81 24.54
CA ALA A 70 -9.12 -16.96 24.38
C ALA A 70 -7.94 -16.68 23.43
N GLU A 71 -8.19 -15.98 22.32
CA GLU A 71 -7.14 -15.60 21.37
C GLU A 71 -6.22 -14.51 21.95
N GLU A 72 -6.76 -13.56 22.71
CA GLU A 72 -5.95 -12.56 23.43
C GLU A 72 -5.02 -13.23 24.45
N ASN A 73 -5.56 -14.10 25.31
CA ASN A 73 -4.76 -14.88 26.27
C ASN A 73 -3.70 -15.75 25.58
N PHE A 74 -4.05 -16.36 24.44
CA PHE A 74 -3.09 -17.14 23.65
C PHE A 74 -1.93 -16.27 23.17
N LEU A 75 -2.23 -15.09 22.61
CA LEU A 75 -1.22 -14.14 22.12
C LEU A 75 -0.33 -13.62 23.25
N GLU A 76 -0.89 -13.31 24.43
CA GLU A 76 -0.09 -12.87 25.59
C GLU A 76 0.97 -13.90 26.01
N LEU A 77 0.67 -15.20 25.85
CA LEU A 77 1.59 -16.29 26.20
C LEU A 77 2.64 -16.53 25.11
N ILE A 78 2.28 -16.46 23.82
CA ILE A 78 3.21 -16.81 22.73
C ILE A 78 4.06 -15.64 22.23
N LEU A 79 3.59 -14.40 22.34
CA LEU A 79 4.30 -13.23 21.81
C LEU A 79 5.65 -12.97 22.49
N PRO A 80 5.81 -13.09 23.82
CA PRO A 80 7.12 -12.94 24.47
C PRO A 80 8.13 -13.97 23.94
N TYR A 81 7.71 -15.23 23.80
CA TYR A 81 8.55 -16.29 23.29
C TYR A 81 8.98 -16.06 21.84
N LEU A 82 8.05 -15.61 20.97
CA LEU A 82 8.35 -15.28 19.58
C LEU A 82 9.30 -14.09 19.44
N LYS A 83 9.18 -13.08 20.30
CA LYS A 83 10.09 -11.92 20.31
C LYS A 83 11.53 -12.32 20.64
N GLU A 84 11.69 -13.31 21.51
CA GLU A 84 13.00 -13.79 21.94
C GLU A 84 13.61 -14.83 20.98
N ASN A 85 12.79 -15.75 20.45
CA ASN A 85 13.27 -16.93 19.71
C ASN A 85 13.00 -16.87 18.19
N GLY A 86 12.16 -15.94 17.72
CA GLY A 86 11.82 -15.75 16.31
C GLY A 86 10.98 -16.85 15.65
N LYS A 87 10.90 -18.05 16.25
CA LYS A 87 10.12 -19.21 15.77
C LYS A 87 9.56 -20.01 16.94
N ILE A 88 8.41 -20.66 16.73
CA ILE A 88 7.76 -21.57 17.68
C ILE A 88 7.23 -22.80 16.95
N ASP A 89 7.38 -23.97 17.56
CA ASP A 89 6.76 -25.22 17.10
C ASP A 89 5.45 -25.51 17.85
N ALA A 90 4.60 -26.36 17.27
CA ALA A 90 3.27 -26.66 17.82
C ALA A 90 3.30 -27.30 19.21
N LYS A 91 4.36 -28.06 19.56
CA LYS A 91 4.47 -28.69 20.89
C LYS A 91 4.78 -27.61 21.92
N THR A 92 5.75 -26.76 21.63
CA THR A 92 6.11 -25.63 22.49
C THR A 92 4.94 -24.66 22.68
N ALA A 93 4.21 -24.34 21.60
CA ALA A 93 3.00 -23.53 21.69
C ALA A 93 1.95 -24.16 22.62
N SER A 94 1.68 -25.46 22.46
CA SER A 94 0.73 -26.19 23.32
C SER A 94 1.18 -26.31 24.77
N SER A 95 2.48 -26.34 25.04
CA SER A 95 3.04 -26.34 26.39
C SER A 95 2.93 -24.98 27.06
N LEU A 96 3.17 -23.89 26.32
CA LEU A 96 3.03 -22.52 26.81
C LEU A 96 1.59 -22.13 27.09
N THR A 97 0.64 -22.64 26.30
CA THR A 97 -0.78 -22.23 26.38
C THR A 97 -1.60 -23.09 27.33
N GLY A 98 -1.01 -24.14 27.90
CA GLY A 98 -1.61 -24.97 28.94
C GLY A 98 -2.93 -25.59 28.48
N LYS A 99 -2.87 -26.80 27.92
CA LYS A 99 -4.07 -27.62 27.70
C LYS A 99 -4.70 -28.04 29.04
N ALA A 100 -5.45 -27.14 29.64
CA ALA A 100 -6.51 -27.39 30.62
C ALA A 100 -7.72 -26.51 30.28
N LEU A 101 -8.10 -26.48 29.00
CA LEU A 101 -9.51 -26.31 28.64
C LEU A 101 -10.16 -27.67 28.88
N SER A 102 -10.54 -27.91 30.15
CA SER A 102 -11.52 -28.94 30.52
C SER A 102 -12.92 -28.40 30.31
#